data_AF-A0A7X5Q664-F1
#
_entry.id   AF-A0A7X5Q664-F1
#
_cell.length_a   1.000
_cell.length_b   1.000
_cell.length_c   1.000
_cell.angle_alpha   90.00
_cell.angle_beta   90.00
_cell.angle_gamma   90.00
#
_symmetry.space_group_name_H-M   'P 1'
#
loop_
_entity.id
_entity.type
_entity.pdbx_description
1 polymer ?
#
loop_
_entity_poly.entity_id
_entity_poly.type
_entity_poly.pdbx_seq_one_letter_code
_entity_poly.pdbx_strand_id
1 'polypeptide(L)'
;MFTARAFSWVLLLSIFSFSLDGVHSLSPTEQRNAPMLTFNDLKNHSTHQDQVVTIRGFLYQTQGGDWVLAEEPNLKTCCVGSAKKIDRQIFVSGEFGNPERVLAVTLQGRFDAKPTMDSKGNIKKLYHITEAKLIDEPNHSWSKLLFVFVTTGLTMLVFGVVLLRNSPSRK
;
A
#
# COMPACT_ATOMS: atom_id res chain seq x y z
N MET A 1 -51.39 -33.49 -19.03
CA MET A 1 -50.90 -32.38 -18.18
C MET A 1 -49.37 -32.38 -18.23
N PHE A 2 -48.77 -31.63 -19.15
CA PHE A 2 -47.33 -31.40 -19.21
C PHE A 2 -47.14 -29.91 -19.47
N THR A 3 -46.53 -29.23 -18.51
CA THR A 3 -46.31 -27.78 -18.51
C THR A 3 -45.05 -27.48 -19.30
N ALA A 4 -45.19 -26.98 -20.52
CA ALA A 4 -44.11 -26.37 -21.28
C ALA A 4 -43.87 -24.94 -20.75
N ARG A 5 -42.80 -24.74 -19.98
CA ARG A 5 -42.27 -23.41 -19.67
C ARG A 5 -41.14 -23.10 -20.65
N ALA A 6 -41.45 -22.32 -21.67
CA ALA A 6 -40.46 -21.69 -22.53
C ALA A 6 -39.69 -20.66 -21.70
N PHE A 7 -38.46 -21.01 -21.32
CA PHE A 7 -37.52 -20.09 -20.71
C PHE A 7 -36.98 -19.16 -21.79
N SER A 8 -37.41 -17.91 -21.71
CA SER A 8 -36.98 -16.79 -22.55
C SER A 8 -35.50 -16.51 -22.34
N TRP A 9 -34.67 -16.97 -23.27
CA TRP A 9 -33.28 -16.56 -23.41
C TRP A 9 -33.25 -15.13 -23.96
N VAL A 10 -33.41 -14.13 -23.08
CA VAL A 10 -33.03 -12.75 -23.43
C VAL A 10 -31.54 -12.62 -23.12
N LEU A 11 -30.75 -12.85 -24.16
CA LEU A 11 -29.33 -12.53 -24.23
C LEU A 11 -29.17 -11.00 -24.06
N LEU A 12 -28.99 -10.54 -22.83
CA LEU A 12 -28.46 -9.22 -22.54
C LEU A 12 -26.93 -9.29 -22.60
N LEU A 13 -26.41 -9.24 -23.83
CA LEU A 13 -25.01 -8.88 -24.10
C LEU A 13 -24.83 -7.39 -23.81
N SER A 14 -24.73 -7.03 -22.53
CA SER A 14 -24.19 -5.74 -22.12
C SER A 14 -22.69 -5.77 -22.40
N ILE A 15 -22.34 -5.28 -23.59
CA ILE A 15 -20.98 -4.93 -23.99
C ILE A 15 -20.48 -3.91 -22.97
N PHE A 16 -19.69 -4.38 -22.01
CA PHE A 16 -18.85 -3.51 -21.18
C PHE A 16 -17.79 -2.93 -22.11
N SER A 17 -18.03 -1.71 -22.59
CA SER A 17 -17.00 -0.86 -23.18
C SER A 17 -16.01 -0.49 -22.07
N PHE A 18 -15.04 -1.37 -21.82
CA PHE A 18 -13.93 -1.08 -20.94
C PHE A 18 -13.05 -0.06 -21.66
N SER A 19 -13.26 1.22 -21.35
CA SER A 19 -12.40 2.31 -21.78
C SER A 19 -11.03 2.09 -21.13
N LEU A 20 -10.06 1.64 -21.93
CA LEU A 20 -8.65 1.59 -21.55
C LEU A 20 -8.08 3.00 -21.69
N ASP A 21 -8.47 3.90 -20.80
CA ASP A 21 -7.71 5.12 -20.61
C ASP A 21 -6.32 4.72 -20.07
N GLY A 22 -5.28 5.19 -20.76
CA GLY A 22 -3.90 4.76 -20.59
C GLY A 22 -3.38 4.91 -19.16
N VAL A 23 -3.56 3.87 -18.35
CA VAL A 23 -2.85 3.70 -17.09
C VAL A 23 -1.40 3.39 -17.46
N HIS A 24 -0.53 4.38 -17.35
CA HIS A 24 0.92 4.19 -17.37
C HIS A 24 1.33 3.38 -16.14
N SER A 25 1.06 2.07 -16.17
CA SER A 25 1.50 1.15 -15.14
C SER A 25 3.03 1.10 -15.18
N LEU A 26 3.66 1.63 -14.12
CA LEU A 26 5.11 1.57 -13.90
C LEU A 26 5.65 0.16 -14.23
N SER A 27 6.74 0.10 -15.00
CA SER A 27 7.37 -1.17 -15.36
C SER A 27 7.83 -1.91 -14.09
N PRO A 28 7.53 -3.21 -13.94
CA PRO A 28 7.90 -3.99 -12.75
C PRO A 28 9.40 -3.97 -12.40
N THR A 29 10.26 -3.71 -13.38
CA THR A 29 11.73 -3.64 -13.19
C THR A 29 12.19 -2.31 -12.59
N GLU A 30 11.50 -1.20 -12.88
CA GLU A 30 11.82 0.12 -12.33
C GLU A 30 11.52 0.18 -10.84
N GLN A 31 10.54 -0.61 -10.40
CA GLN A 31 10.09 -0.67 -9.01
C GLN A 31 11.10 -1.32 -8.04
N ARG A 32 12.07 -2.10 -8.54
CA ARG A 32 12.95 -2.94 -7.67
C ARG A 32 14.18 -2.22 -7.13
N ASN A 33 14.60 -1.12 -7.76
CA ASN A 33 15.83 -0.39 -7.43
C ASN A 33 15.58 1.10 -7.13
N ALA A 34 14.34 1.45 -6.77
CA ALA A 34 14.01 2.82 -6.43
C ALA A 34 14.86 3.31 -5.24
N PRO A 35 15.57 4.43 -5.35
CA PRO A 35 16.40 4.95 -4.27
C PRO A 35 15.53 5.24 -3.05
N MET A 36 16.06 4.87 -1.88
CA MET A 36 15.47 5.25 -0.59
C MET A 36 15.85 6.69 -0.29
N LEU A 37 14.87 7.59 -0.30
CA LEU A 37 15.05 9.00 0.03
C LEU A 37 14.65 9.29 1.48
N THR A 38 15.41 10.16 2.13
CA THR A 38 15.06 10.76 3.40
C THR A 38 14.48 12.17 3.19
N PHE A 39 13.78 12.71 4.19
CA PHE A 39 13.26 14.08 4.13
C PHE A 39 14.36 15.14 3.96
N ASN A 40 15.58 14.85 4.42
CA ASN A 40 16.71 15.76 4.23
C ASN A 40 17.20 15.78 2.77
N ASP A 41 17.09 14.66 2.05
CA ASP A 41 17.47 14.55 0.63
C ASP A 41 16.53 15.36 -0.28
N LEU A 42 15.28 15.58 0.17
CA LEU A 42 14.28 16.38 -0.57
C LEU A 42 14.71 17.84 -0.76
N LYS A 43 15.60 18.36 0.07
CA LYS A 43 16.15 19.72 -0.10
C LYS A 43 16.88 19.86 -1.44
N ASN A 44 17.48 18.77 -1.92
CA ASN A 44 18.15 18.66 -3.23
C ASN A 44 17.18 18.19 -4.33
N HIS A 45 15.97 18.79 -4.34
CA HIS A 45 14.80 18.40 -5.13
C HIS A 45 15.03 18.22 -6.64
N SER A 46 16.01 18.92 -7.24
CA SER A 46 16.27 18.86 -8.68
C SER A 46 16.75 17.49 -9.18
N THR A 47 17.39 16.69 -8.32
CA THR A 47 18.00 15.41 -8.72
C THR A 47 17.00 14.27 -8.87
N HIS A 48 15.82 14.38 -8.23
CA HIS A 48 14.84 13.30 -8.11
C HIS A 48 13.53 13.58 -8.83
N GLN A 49 13.44 14.68 -9.58
CA GLN A 49 12.25 15.05 -10.32
C GLN A 49 11.84 13.93 -11.28
N ASP A 50 10.57 13.52 -11.22
CA ASP A 50 9.97 12.49 -12.07
C ASP A 50 10.60 11.09 -11.94
N GLN A 51 11.28 10.82 -10.82
CA GLN A 51 11.81 9.48 -10.50
C GLN A 51 10.86 8.72 -9.59
N VAL A 52 10.84 7.39 -9.74
CA VAL A 52 10.21 6.52 -8.74
C VAL A 52 11.13 6.43 -7.53
N VAL A 53 10.64 6.86 -6.38
CA VAL A 53 11.40 6.93 -5.12
C VAL A 53 10.71 6.12 -4.05
N THR A 54 11.48 5.65 -3.09
CA THR A 54 10.95 5.03 -1.86
C THR A 54 11.21 5.99 -0.71
N ILE A 55 10.20 6.29 0.09
CA ILE A 55 10.33 7.17 1.25
C ILE A 55 9.58 6.62 2.44
N ARG A 56 10.16 6.77 3.62
CA ARG A 56 9.55 6.36 4.88
C ARG A 56 9.12 7.57 5.68
N GLY A 57 7.92 7.53 6.23
CA GLY A 57 7.40 8.59 7.09
C GLY A 57 6.09 8.19 7.75
N PHE A 58 5.40 9.14 8.35
CA PHE A 58 4.12 8.93 9.00
C PHE A 58 3.01 9.49 8.11
N LEU A 59 2.03 8.65 7.77
CA LEU A 59 0.95 9.01 6.86
C LEU A 59 -0.23 9.58 7.65
N TYR A 60 -0.72 10.75 7.22
CA TYR A 60 -1.85 11.46 7.81
C TYR A 60 -2.85 11.83 6.73
N GLN A 61 -4.12 11.90 7.12
CA GLN A 61 -5.16 12.50 6.29
C GLN A 61 -5.42 13.94 6.77
N THR A 62 -5.44 14.88 5.84
CA THR A 62 -5.86 16.26 6.10
C THR A 62 -7.38 16.33 6.30
N GLN A 63 -7.89 17.45 6.81
CA GLN A 63 -9.33 17.71 6.88
C GLN A 63 -10.00 17.73 5.50
N GLY A 64 -9.24 18.02 4.44
CA GLY A 64 -9.73 18.00 3.05
C GLY A 64 -9.70 16.62 2.39
N GLY A 65 -9.29 15.57 3.13
CA GLY A 65 -9.17 14.21 2.59
C GLY A 65 -7.84 13.90 1.89
N ASP A 66 -7.01 14.91 1.61
CA ASP A 66 -5.67 14.74 1.03
C ASP A 66 -4.76 13.95 1.99
N TRP A 67 -3.95 13.05 1.44
CA TRP A 67 -2.92 12.32 2.18
C TRP A 67 -1.60 13.10 2.22
N VAL A 68 -0.98 13.09 3.40
CA VAL A 68 0.30 13.75 3.65
C VAL A 68 1.22 12.80 4.40
N LEU A 69 2.43 12.59 3.86
CA LEU A 69 3.51 11.91 4.53
C LEU A 69 4.39 12.96 5.24
N ALA A 70 4.62 12.78 6.55
CA ALA A 70 5.47 13.66 7.35
C ALA A 70 6.64 12.90 7.98
N GLU A 71 7.71 13.63 8.30
CA GLU A 71 8.92 13.07 8.91
C GLU A 71 8.71 12.62 10.35
N GLU A 72 7.88 13.33 11.12
CA GLU A 72 7.72 13.14 12.55
C GLU A 72 6.37 12.47 12.91
N PRO A 73 6.34 11.62 13.96
CA PRO A 73 5.10 11.12 14.52
C PRO A 73 4.35 12.25 15.26
N ASN A 74 3.02 12.12 15.39
CA ASN A 74 2.16 13.03 16.15
C ASN A 74 2.19 14.49 15.68
N LEU A 75 2.25 14.72 14.36
CA LEU A 75 2.01 16.06 13.85
C LEU A 75 0.61 16.49 14.30
N LYS A 76 0.52 17.53 15.15
CA LYS A 76 -0.78 18.03 15.62
C LYS A 76 -1.66 18.29 14.40
N THR A 77 -2.94 17.90 14.47
CA THR A 77 -3.90 18.01 13.36
C THR A 77 -3.95 19.43 12.77
N CYS A 78 -3.67 20.47 13.56
CA CYS A 78 -3.61 21.86 13.12
C CYS A 78 -2.40 22.22 12.25
N CYS A 79 -1.38 21.36 12.17
CA CYS A 79 -0.15 21.60 11.41
C CYS A 79 -0.09 20.81 10.10
N VAL A 80 -0.96 19.82 9.90
CA VAL A 80 -1.04 19.04 8.66
C VAL A 80 -1.56 19.95 7.55
N GLY A 81 -0.79 20.11 6.47
CA GLY A 81 -1.07 21.03 5.38
C GLY A 81 -0.76 22.50 5.67
N SER A 82 -0.12 22.83 6.80
CA SER A 82 0.28 24.20 7.11
C SER A 82 1.49 24.65 6.28
N ALA A 83 1.41 25.83 5.68
CA ALA A 83 2.51 26.46 4.94
C ALA A 83 3.80 26.61 5.78
N LYS A 84 3.71 26.70 7.11
CA LYS A 84 4.87 26.83 8.00
C LYS A 84 5.75 25.58 8.07
N LYS A 85 5.24 24.41 7.70
CA LYS A 85 5.94 23.12 7.73
C LYS A 85 5.88 22.41 6.37
N ILE A 86 5.70 23.17 5.29
CA ILE A 86 5.48 22.61 3.95
C ILE A 86 6.73 21.92 3.39
N ASP A 87 7.91 22.30 3.86
CA ASP A 87 9.21 21.71 3.53
C ASP A 87 9.42 20.32 4.15
N ARG A 88 8.61 19.95 5.15
CA ARG A 88 8.68 18.66 5.86
C ARG A 88 7.45 17.78 5.62
N GLN A 89 6.67 18.11 4.60
CA GLN A 89 5.43 17.43 4.26
C GLN A 89 5.42 17.10 2.77
N ILE A 90 5.03 15.88 2.46
CA ILE A 90 4.90 15.41 1.10
C ILE A 90 3.45 15.03 0.89
N PHE A 91 2.80 15.66 -0.07
CA PHE A 91 1.45 15.27 -0.45
C PHE A 91 1.52 13.97 -1.22
N VAL A 92 0.53 13.11 -1.04
CA VAL A 92 0.55 11.78 -1.63
C VAL A 92 -0.78 11.50 -2.32
N SER A 93 -0.71 10.99 -3.55
CA SER A 93 -1.87 10.49 -4.28
C SER A 93 -1.75 8.97 -4.43
N GLY A 94 -2.68 8.25 -3.82
CA GLY A 94 -2.74 6.80 -3.87
C GLY A 94 -3.99 6.29 -3.15
N GLU A 95 -4.28 5.01 -3.33
CA GLU A 95 -5.35 4.33 -2.61
C GLU A 95 -4.79 3.75 -1.32
N PHE A 96 -4.94 4.52 -0.24
CA PHE A 96 -4.59 4.08 1.09
C PHE A 96 -5.90 3.71 1.79
N GLY A 97 -6.04 2.44 2.19
CA GLY A 97 -7.12 2.03 3.08
C GLY A 97 -7.10 2.86 4.36
N ASN A 98 -8.18 2.86 5.14
CA ASN A 98 -8.27 3.66 6.36
C ASN A 98 -7.17 3.24 7.36
N PRO A 99 -6.10 4.03 7.56
CA PRO A 99 -5.05 3.64 8.47
C PRO A 99 -5.58 3.91 9.88
N GLU A 100 -6.09 2.86 10.52
CA GLU A 100 -6.59 2.93 11.91
C GLU A 100 -5.53 3.42 12.91
N ARG A 101 -4.25 3.47 12.50
CA ARG A 101 -3.12 3.89 13.34
C ARG A 101 -2.15 4.76 12.56
N VAL A 102 -1.67 5.81 13.22
CA VAL A 102 -0.50 6.60 12.78
C VAL A 102 0.74 5.72 12.95
N LEU A 103 1.04 4.93 11.92
CA LEU A 103 2.24 4.11 11.86
C LEU A 103 3.23 4.71 10.86
N ALA A 104 4.51 4.48 11.11
CA ALA A 104 5.52 4.72 10.11
C ALA A 104 5.25 3.77 8.93
N VAL A 105 5.08 4.31 7.74
CA VAL A 105 4.86 3.58 6.50
C VAL A 105 5.99 3.87 5.54
N THR A 106 6.26 2.90 4.66
CA THR A 106 7.16 3.07 3.53
C THR A 106 6.31 3.16 2.28
N LEU A 107 6.42 4.29 1.58
CA LEU A 107 5.71 4.55 0.34
C LEU A 107 6.68 4.52 -0.82
N GLN A 108 6.20 4.00 -1.94
CA GLN A 108 6.90 4.11 -3.20
C GLN A 108 5.98 4.70 -4.25
N GLY A 109 6.48 5.67 -4.99
CA GLY A 109 5.75 6.33 -6.06
C GLY A 109 6.63 7.30 -6.82
N ARG A 110 6.04 8.00 -7.78
CA ARG A 110 6.74 8.96 -8.64
C ARG A 110 6.81 10.32 -7.95
N PHE A 111 8.01 10.84 -7.76
CA PHE A 111 8.25 12.10 -7.06
C PHE A 111 8.14 13.32 -7.99
N ASP A 112 7.39 14.32 -7.56
CA ASP A 112 7.25 15.61 -8.21
C ASP A 112 7.52 16.74 -7.20
N ALA A 113 8.50 17.60 -7.51
CA ALA A 113 8.86 18.76 -6.70
C ALA A 113 8.28 20.08 -7.24
N LYS A 114 7.29 20.03 -8.14
CA LYS A 114 6.64 21.23 -8.67
C LYS A 114 5.73 21.86 -7.61
N PRO A 115 5.99 23.11 -7.18
CA PRO A 115 5.15 23.77 -6.21
C PRO A 115 3.77 24.07 -6.82
N THR A 116 2.72 23.71 -6.10
CA THR A 116 1.34 24.07 -6.44
C THR A 116 0.93 25.32 -5.68
N MET A 117 0.43 26.33 -6.39
CA MET A 117 -0.04 27.58 -5.79
C MET A 117 -1.56 27.53 -5.51
N ASP A 118 -1.99 28.22 -4.48
CA ASP A 118 -3.41 28.53 -4.27
C ASP A 118 -3.88 29.69 -5.18
N SER A 119 -5.18 30.00 -5.14
CA SER A 119 -5.76 31.10 -5.92
C SER A 119 -5.25 32.49 -5.51
N LYS A 120 -4.50 32.59 -4.41
CA LYS A 120 -3.91 33.82 -3.87
C LYS A 120 -2.41 33.90 -4.14
N GLY A 121 -1.83 32.93 -4.85
CA GLY A 121 -0.41 32.85 -5.16
C GLY A 121 0.48 32.33 -4.02
N ASN A 122 -0.09 31.79 -2.94
CA ASN A 122 0.69 31.16 -1.88
C ASN A 122 0.99 29.69 -2.23
N ILE A 123 2.16 29.21 -1.81
CA ILE A 123 2.53 27.80 -1.97
C ILE A 123 1.60 26.94 -1.11
N LYS A 124 0.83 26.07 -1.76
CA LYS A 124 -0.07 25.11 -1.12
C LYS A 124 0.58 23.74 -0.96
N LYS A 125 1.32 23.27 -1.96
CA LYS A 125 2.04 21.98 -1.97
C LYS A 125 3.44 22.21 -2.53
N LEU A 126 4.48 21.70 -1.86
CA LEU A 126 5.87 21.81 -2.34
C LEU A 126 6.34 20.50 -2.97
N TYR A 127 6.04 19.37 -2.33
CA TYR A 127 6.39 18.04 -2.80
C TYR A 127 5.14 17.18 -2.94
N HIS A 128 5.10 16.37 -3.99
CA HIS A 128 4.00 15.46 -4.29
C HIS A 128 4.55 14.11 -4.75
N ILE A 129 4.02 13.01 -4.21
CA ILE A 129 4.24 11.67 -4.75
C ILE A 129 2.94 11.18 -5.38
N THR A 130 2.98 10.87 -6.68
CA THR A 130 1.86 10.29 -7.41
C THR A 130 1.99 8.77 -7.51
N GLU A 131 0.86 8.10 -7.70
CA GLU A 131 0.78 6.63 -7.85
C GLU A 131 1.42 5.88 -6.69
N ALA A 132 1.33 6.47 -5.50
CA ALA A 132 2.00 5.95 -4.33
C ALA A 132 1.34 4.65 -3.86
N LYS A 133 2.18 3.65 -3.62
CA LYS A 133 1.82 2.34 -3.10
C LYS A 133 2.48 2.17 -1.74
N LEU A 134 1.75 1.63 -0.77
CA LEU A 134 2.37 1.12 0.45
C LEU A 134 3.24 -0.07 0.07
N ILE A 135 4.52 0.06 0.32
CA ILE A 135 5.38 -1.09 0.50
C ILE A 135 5.21 -1.43 1.97
N ASP A 136 4.31 -2.36 2.27
CA ASP A 136 4.29 -2.96 3.60
C ASP A 136 5.71 -3.45 3.86
N GLU A 137 6.38 -2.89 4.89
CA GLU A 137 7.50 -3.60 5.48
C GLU A 137 6.94 -4.98 5.79
N PRO A 138 7.57 -6.06 5.32
CA PRO A 138 7.08 -7.39 5.59
C PRO A 138 7.06 -7.51 7.10
N ASN A 139 5.86 -7.36 7.67
CA ASN A 139 5.58 -7.67 9.05
C ASN A 139 5.86 -9.16 9.09
N HIS A 140 7.12 -9.48 9.39
CA HIS A 140 7.68 -10.80 9.21
C HIS A 140 6.71 -11.67 9.96
N SER A 141 5.98 -12.50 9.23
CA SER A 141 4.77 -13.12 9.75
C SER A 141 5.24 -14.30 10.59
N TRP A 142 5.84 -13.99 11.74
CA TRP A 142 6.20 -14.97 12.76
C TRP A 142 4.98 -15.81 13.13
N SER A 143 3.78 -15.25 12.99
CA SER A 143 2.53 -16.01 13.04
C SER A 143 2.47 -17.13 11.99
N LYS A 144 2.77 -16.87 10.71
CA LYS A 144 2.84 -17.93 9.68
C LYS A 144 3.90 -18.98 10.00
N LEU A 145 5.07 -18.59 10.51
CA LEU A 145 6.09 -19.55 10.95
C LEU A 145 5.61 -20.41 12.11
N LEU A 146 4.98 -19.82 13.13
CA LEU A 146 4.39 -20.55 14.26
C LEU A 146 3.30 -21.52 13.80
N PHE A 147 2.43 -21.13 12.86
CA PHE A 147 1.43 -22.03 12.29
C PHE A 147 2.06 -23.25 11.61
N VAL A 148 3.18 -23.07 10.90
CA VAL A 148 3.89 -24.19 10.25
C VAL A 148 4.49 -25.15 11.29
N PHE A 149 5.11 -24.66 12.36
CA PHE A 149 5.66 -25.51 13.41
C PHE A 149 4.59 -26.25 14.23
N VAL A 150 3.48 -25.57 14.56
CA VAL A 150 2.38 -26.19 15.32
C VAL A 150 1.71 -27.29 14.49
N THR A 151 1.44 -27.04 13.22
CA THR A 151 0.79 -28.02 12.33
C THR A 151 1.70 -29.24 12.09
N THR A 152 2.99 -29.04 11.83
CA THR A 152 3.95 -30.16 11.64
C THR A 152 4.21 -30.95 12.92
N GLY A 153 4.26 -30.29 14.09
CA GLY A 153 4.39 -30.98 15.37
C GLY A 153 3.18 -31.87 15.68
N LEU A 154 1.97 -31.38 15.38
CA LEU A 154 0.73 -32.12 15.63
C LEU A 154 0.61 -33.34 14.71
N THR A 155 0.99 -33.21 13.43
CA THR A 155 0.96 -34.35 12.49
C THR A 155 1.97 -35.43 12.88
N MET A 156 3.18 -35.06 13.31
CA MET A 156 4.18 -36.00 13.83
C MET A 156 3.66 -36.75 15.07
N LEU A 157 2.99 -36.06 15.99
CA LEU A 157 2.44 -36.67 17.20
C LEU A 157 1.34 -37.68 16.89
N VAL A 158 0.40 -37.33 15.99
CA VAL A 158 -0.66 -38.25 15.56
C VAL A 158 -0.06 -39.48 14.87
N PHE A 159 0.91 -39.29 13.99
CA PHE A 159 1.57 -40.40 13.30
C PHE A 159 2.31 -41.33 14.29
N GLY A 160 2.99 -40.77 15.29
CA GLY A 160 3.64 -41.53 16.35
C GLY A 160 2.67 -42.39 17.16
N VAL A 161 1.50 -41.85 17.54
CA VAL A 161 0.46 -42.60 18.26
C VAL A 161 -0.10 -43.74 17.41
N VAL A 162 -0.32 -43.51 16.11
CA VAL A 162 -0.78 -44.55 15.17
C VAL A 162 0.24 -45.69 15.06
N LEU A 163 1.52 -45.36 14.91
CA LEU A 163 2.60 -46.37 14.85
C LEU A 163 2.72 -47.18 16.15
N LEU A 164 2.59 -46.54 17.32
CA LEU A 164 2.62 -47.23 18.61
C LEU A 164 1.43 -48.20 18.77
N ARG A 165 0.24 -47.81 18.31
CA ARG A 165 -0.96 -48.64 18.42
C ARG A 165 -0.94 -49.85 17.48
N ASN A 166 -0.26 -49.73 16.34
CA ASN A 166 -0.18 -50.78 15.33
C ASN A 166 1.06 -51.67 15.45
N SER A 167 1.87 -51.50 16.51
CA SER A 167 3.04 -52.34 16.74
C SER A 167 2.59 -53.79 17.04
N PRO A 168 2.87 -54.76 16.14
CA PRO A 168 2.46 -56.14 16.36
C PRO A 168 3.20 -56.67 17.59
N SER A 169 2.43 -57.12 18.58
CA SER A 169 2.96 -57.81 19.76
C SER A 169 3.78 -59.01 19.29
N ARG A 170 5.12 -58.89 19.32
CA ARG A 170 6.02 -60.02 19.08
C ARG A 170 5.79 -61.03 20.20
N LYS A 171 5.04 -62.08 19.88
CA LYS A 171 5.03 -63.33 20.63
C LYS A 171 6.18 -64.20 20.17
#